data_AF-A0A379WA17-F1
#
_entry.id   AF-A0A379WA17-F1
#
_cell.length_a   1.000
_cell.length_b   1.000
_cell.length_c   1.000
_cell.angle_alpha   90.00
_cell.angle_beta   90.00
_cell.angle_gamma   90.00
#
_symmetry.space_group_name_H-M   'P 1'
#
loop_
_entity.id
_entity.type
_entity.pdbx_description
1 polymer ?
#
loop_
_entity_poly.entity_id
_entity_poly.type
_entity_poly.pdbx_seq_one_letter_code
_entity_poly.pdbx_strand_id
1 'polypeptide(L)'
;MYKTLDRREALKDANFVTTQLRVGQLKARELDERIPLSHGYLGQETNGAGGLFKGLRTIPVIFDIIKDVEELCPNAWVINFTNPAGMVTEAVYRHTNFKNSSAYVIFLSA
;
A
#
# COMPACT_ATOMS: atom_id res chain seq x y z
N MET A 1 9.12 0.33 -24.54
CA MET A 1 8.25 0.06 -23.38
C MET A 1 9.14 -0.53 -22.30
N TYR A 2 9.35 0.16 -21.18
CA TYR A 2 10.19 -0.33 -20.08
C TYR A 2 9.32 -1.13 -19.10
N LYS A 3 9.73 -2.36 -18.77
CA LYS A 3 9.03 -3.28 -17.86
C LYS A 3 10.05 -4.18 -17.17
N THR A 4 9.89 -4.37 -15.87
CA THR A 4 10.69 -5.33 -15.09
C THR A 4 9.85 -5.90 -13.96
N LEU A 5 10.22 -7.10 -13.50
CA LEU A 5 9.72 -7.68 -12.25
C LEU A 5 10.74 -7.53 -11.11
N ASP A 6 11.93 -7.00 -11.40
CA ASP A 6 12.90 -6.59 -10.40
C ASP A 6 12.57 -5.18 -9.91
N ARG A 7 12.04 -5.09 -8.69
CA ARG A 7 11.71 -3.82 -8.06
C ARG A 7 12.93 -2.92 -7.90
N ARG A 8 14.10 -3.48 -7.55
CA ARG A 8 15.31 -2.68 -7.27
C ARG A 8 15.85 -2.06 -8.55
N GLU A 9 15.76 -2.77 -9.68
CA GLU A 9 16.04 -2.21 -11.00
C GLU A 9 15.11 -1.01 -11.31
N ALA A 10 13.80 -1.14 -11.02
CA ALA A 10 12.83 -0.08 -11.26
C ALA A 10 12.99 1.15 -10.35
N LEU A 11 13.54 0.97 -9.14
CA LEU A 11 13.71 2.04 -8.15
C LEU A 11 14.98 2.87 -8.35
N LYS A 12 15.99 2.31 -9.02
CA LYS A 12 17.30 2.95 -9.18
C LYS A 12 17.17 4.35 -9.79
N ASP A 13 17.72 5.34 -9.10
CA ASP A 13 17.75 6.75 -9.52
C ASP A 13 16.36 7.40 -9.73
N ALA A 14 15.28 6.78 -9.24
CA ALA A 14 13.94 7.32 -9.37
C ALA A 14 13.77 8.66 -8.63
N ASN A 15 12.97 9.57 -9.19
CA ASN A 15 12.55 10.80 -8.50
C ASN A 15 11.16 10.68 -7.85
N PHE A 16 10.33 9.78 -8.37
CA PHE A 16 8.99 9.49 -7.87
C PHE A 16 8.72 7.99 -7.93
N VAL A 17 8.10 7.47 -6.87
CA VAL A 17 7.71 6.08 -6.74
C VAL A 17 6.23 6.04 -6.40
N THR A 18 5.42 5.43 -7.26
CA THR A 18 4.00 5.23 -6.98
C THR A 18 3.75 3.82 -6.49
N THR A 19 2.90 3.65 -5.48
CA THR A 19 2.45 2.32 -5.05
C THR A 19 0.97 2.16 -5.34
N GLN A 20 0.62 1.11 -6.07
CA GLN A 20 -0.74 0.77 -6.47
C GLN A 20 -0.93 -0.75 -6.44
N LEU A 21 -0.54 -1.36 -5.33
CA LEU A 21 -0.48 -2.82 -5.19
C LEU A 21 -1.69 -3.37 -4.45
N ARG A 22 -1.91 -4.69 -4.58
CA ARG A 22 -2.99 -5.42 -3.91
C ARG A 22 -2.45 -6.72 -3.36
N VAL A 23 -1.94 -6.70 -2.13
CA VAL A 23 -1.40 -7.91 -1.49
C VAL A 23 -2.53 -8.93 -1.28
N GLY A 24 -2.33 -10.13 -1.82
CA GLY A 24 -3.35 -11.19 -1.84
C GLY A 24 -4.39 -11.05 -2.97
N GLN A 25 -4.28 -10.02 -3.82
CA GLN A 25 -5.11 -9.82 -5.01
C GLN A 25 -6.62 -9.81 -4.70
N LEU A 26 -7.47 -10.05 -5.70
CA LEU A 26 -8.93 -10.04 -5.53
C LEU A 26 -9.43 -11.18 -4.63
N LYS A 27 -8.72 -12.31 -4.58
CA LYS A 27 -9.08 -13.43 -3.70
C LYS A 27 -9.03 -13.04 -2.22
N ALA A 28 -8.02 -12.30 -1.79
CA ALA A 28 -7.96 -11.81 -0.41
C ALA A 28 -9.04 -10.75 -0.13
N ARG A 29 -9.33 -9.86 -1.10
CA ARG A 29 -10.41 -8.89 -0.98
C ARG A 29 -11.77 -9.57 -0.81
N GLU A 30 -12.02 -10.63 -1.56
CA GLU A 30 -13.26 -11.39 -1.44
C GLU A 30 -13.44 -11.94 -0.02
N LEU A 31 -12.35 -12.39 0.63
CA LEU A 31 -12.39 -12.81 2.03
C LEU A 31 -12.62 -11.64 2.99
N ASP A 32 -11.96 -10.50 2.75
CA ASP A 32 -12.12 -9.26 3.55
C ASP A 32 -13.57 -8.78 3.55
N GLU A 33 -14.31 -9.01 2.46
CA GLU A 33 -15.71 -8.59 2.32
C GLU A 33 -16.66 -9.70 2.81
N ARG A 34 -16.45 -10.96 2.41
CA ARG A 34 -17.40 -12.05 2.72
C ARG A 34 -17.34 -12.52 4.17
N ILE A 35 -16.17 -12.57 4.80
CA ILE A 35 -16.07 -13.07 6.18
C ILE A 35 -16.83 -12.15 7.13
N PRO A 36 -16.60 -10.82 7.19
CA PRO A 36 -17.38 -9.94 8.07
C PRO A 36 -18.88 -9.97 7.74
N LEU A 37 -19.23 -10.03 6.46
CA LEU A 37 -20.62 -10.11 6.01
C LEU A 37 -21.32 -11.38 6.53
N SER A 38 -20.63 -12.52 6.54
CA SER A 38 -21.16 -13.79 7.08
C SER A 38 -21.44 -13.74 8.58
N HIS A 39 -20.87 -12.77 9.29
CA HIS A 39 -21.08 -12.51 10.71
C HIS A 39 -22.03 -11.32 10.98
N GLY A 40 -22.71 -10.79 9.95
CA GLY A 40 -23.63 -9.66 10.10
C GLY A 40 -22.96 -8.29 10.21
N TYR A 41 -21.66 -8.18 9.89
CA TYR A 41 -20.92 -6.92 9.85
C TYR A 41 -20.69 -6.44 8.41
N LEU A 42 -20.40 -5.15 8.24
CA LEU A 42 -20.05 -4.60 6.94
C LEU A 42 -18.75 -5.22 6.41
N GLY A 43 -18.86 -5.89 5.25
CA GLY A 43 -17.72 -6.33 4.45
C GLY A 43 -17.25 -5.23 3.52
N GLN A 44 -16.14 -4.58 3.83
CA GLN A 44 -15.59 -3.51 3.00
C GLN A 44 -14.05 -3.48 3.08
N GLU A 45 -13.42 -3.20 1.94
CA GLU A 45 -11.98 -3.34 1.72
C GLU A 45 -11.07 -2.43 2.57
N THR A 46 -11.54 -1.25 2.96
CA THR A 46 -10.75 -0.17 3.60
C THR A 46 -11.22 0.19 5.00
N ASN A 47 -12.35 -0.35 5.45
CA ASN A 47 -13.02 -0.04 6.70
C ASN A 47 -13.40 -1.34 7.42
N GLY A 48 -13.61 -1.26 8.74
CA GLY A 48 -13.95 -2.43 9.55
C GLY A 48 -12.88 -3.52 9.52
N ALA A 49 -13.32 -4.77 9.67
CA ALA A 49 -12.41 -5.93 9.69
C ALA A 49 -11.65 -6.09 8.37
N GLY A 50 -12.32 -5.92 7.21
CA GLY A 50 -11.66 -6.02 5.91
C GLY A 50 -10.54 -4.99 5.73
N GLY A 51 -10.80 -3.74 6.12
CA GLY A 51 -9.78 -2.68 6.17
C GLY A 51 -8.56 -3.03 7.04
N LEU A 52 -8.80 -3.59 8.24
CA LEU A 52 -7.73 -4.03 9.14
C LEU A 52 -6.88 -5.14 8.52
N PHE A 53 -7.50 -6.22 8.02
CA PHE A 53 -6.77 -7.33 7.41
C PHE A 53 -6.01 -6.90 6.16
N LYS A 54 -6.57 -6.00 5.36
CA LYS A 54 -5.86 -5.40 4.23
C LYS A 54 -4.64 -4.61 4.70
N GLY A 55 -4.78 -3.78 5.73
CA GLY A 55 -3.66 -3.05 6.34
C GLY A 55 -2.55 -3.99 6.80
N LEU A 56 -2.90 -5.04 7.55
CA LEU A 56 -1.95 -6.04 8.07
C LEU A 56 -1.16 -6.75 6.97
N ARG A 57 -1.78 -7.04 5.82
CA ARG A 57 -1.07 -7.64 4.68
C ARG A 57 -0.20 -6.63 3.91
N THR A 58 -0.58 -5.36 3.92
CA THR A 58 -0.01 -4.33 3.04
C THR A 58 1.18 -3.60 3.67
N ILE A 59 1.07 -3.23 4.95
CA ILE A 59 2.08 -2.42 5.64
C ILE A 59 3.48 -3.06 5.59
N PRO A 60 3.66 -4.38 5.82
CA PRO A 60 4.98 -5.01 5.72
C PRO A 60 5.62 -4.85 4.34
N VAL A 61 4.84 -5.02 3.27
CA VAL A 61 5.33 -4.85 1.88
C VAL A 61 5.70 -3.40 1.61
N ILE A 62 4.94 -2.44 2.15
CA ILE A 62 5.27 -1.03 2.04
C ILE A 62 6.57 -0.71 2.79
N PHE A 63 6.81 -1.29 3.97
CA PHE A 63 8.08 -1.09 4.69
C PHE A 63 9.28 -1.64 3.91
N ASP A 64 9.14 -2.80 3.25
CA ASP A 64 10.18 -3.33 2.36
C ASP A 64 10.46 -2.37 1.18
N ILE A 65 9.42 -1.79 0.59
CA ILE A 65 9.56 -0.78 -0.48
C ILE A 65 10.25 0.48 0.04
N ILE A 66 9.86 0.99 1.21
CA ILE A 66 10.47 2.18 1.81
C ILE A 66 11.95 1.95 2.07
N LYS A 67 12.33 0.77 2.59
CA LYS A 67 13.73 0.40 2.79
C LYS A 67 14.53 0.42 1.49
N ASP A 68 13.98 -0.14 0.40
CA ASP A 68 14.63 -0.10 -0.91
C ASP A 68 14.74 1.34 -1.45
N VAL A 69 13.73 2.20 -1.22
CA VAL A 69 13.75 3.61 -1.63
C VAL A 69 14.82 4.39 -0.87
N GLU A 70 14.92 4.20 0.45
CA GLU A 70 15.96 4.82 1.28
C GLU A 70 17.38 4.47 0.81
N GLU A 71 17.58 3.26 0.30
CA GLU A 71 18.87 2.79 -0.22
C GLU A 71 19.17 3.27 -1.65
N LEU A 72 18.19 3.16 -2.56
CA LEU A 72 18.41 3.27 -4.00
C LEU A 72 18.07 4.63 -4.58
N CYS A 73 17.14 5.35 -3.95
CA CYS A 73 16.66 6.65 -4.42
C CYS A 73 16.18 7.52 -3.24
N PRO A 74 17.06 7.88 -2.29
CA PRO A 74 16.70 8.53 -1.03
C PRO A 74 16.02 9.90 -1.20
N ASN A 75 16.18 10.54 -2.36
CA ASN A 75 15.56 11.83 -2.68
C ASN A 75 14.19 11.69 -3.35
N ALA A 76 13.72 10.46 -3.61
CA ALA A 76 12.46 10.22 -4.27
C ALA A 76 11.26 10.56 -3.39
N TRP A 77 10.16 10.95 -4.03
CA TRP A 77 8.85 11.01 -3.39
C TRP A 77 8.10 9.70 -3.54
N VAL A 78 7.55 9.19 -2.44
CA VAL A 78 6.64 8.03 -2.47
C VAL A 78 5.19 8.51 -2.47
N ILE A 79 4.46 8.20 -3.54
CA ILE A 79 3.06 8.56 -3.73
C ILE A 79 2.22 7.29 -3.56
N ASN A 80 1.55 7.17 -2.41
CA ASN A 80 0.81 5.98 -2.04
C ASN A 80 -0.65 6.03 -2.53
N PHE A 81 -1.01 5.17 -3.48
CA PHE A 81 -2.40 4.86 -3.85
C PHE A 81 -2.87 3.52 -3.23
N THR A 82 -1.99 2.83 -2.52
CA THR A 82 -2.29 1.52 -1.95
C THR A 82 -3.14 1.69 -0.69
N ASN A 83 -4.37 1.20 -0.78
CA ASN A 83 -5.30 1.22 0.34
C ASN A 83 -4.93 0.19 1.44
N PRO A 84 -5.30 0.43 2.72
CA PRO A 84 -5.99 1.63 3.23
C PRO A 84 -5.02 2.81 3.33
N ALA A 85 -5.19 3.83 2.48
CA ALA A 85 -4.09 4.77 2.18
C ALA A 85 -3.67 5.58 3.41
N GLY A 86 -4.64 6.03 4.21
CA GLY A 86 -4.37 6.72 5.47
C GLY A 86 -3.61 5.85 6.47
N MET A 87 -4.05 4.59 6.69
CA MET A 87 -3.40 3.67 7.62
C MET A 87 -1.98 3.31 7.17
N VAL A 88 -1.78 3.08 5.88
CA VAL A 88 -0.46 2.77 5.29
C VAL A 88 0.48 3.95 5.46
N THR A 89 0.05 5.16 5.11
CA THR A 89 0.88 6.36 5.23
C THR A 89 1.15 6.71 6.69
N GLU A 90 0.18 6.54 7.59
CA GLU A 90 0.39 6.71 9.03
C GLU A 90 1.42 5.71 9.58
N ALA A 91 1.38 4.45 9.12
CA ALA A 91 2.35 3.44 9.52
C ALA A 91 3.78 3.83 9.08
N VAL A 92 3.95 4.31 7.85
CA VAL A 92 5.25 4.82 7.36
C VAL A 92 5.69 6.01 8.20
N TYR A 93 4.80 6.98 8.42
CA TYR A 93 5.12 8.20 9.16
C TYR A 93 5.56 7.95 10.61
N ARG A 94 4.88 7.01 11.31
CA ARG A 94 5.14 6.70 12.72
C ARG A 94 6.25 5.70 12.97
N HIS A 95 6.47 4.76 12.06
CA HIS A 95 7.35 3.62 12.29
C HIS A 95 8.58 3.57 11.37
N THR A 96 8.78 4.61 10.55
CA THR A 96 9.99 4.80 9.74
C THR A 96 10.53 6.23 9.88
N ASN A 97 11.78 6.44 9.49
CA ASN A 97 12.35 7.78 9.38
C ASN A 97 12.03 8.46 8.04
N PHE A 98 11.32 7.77 7.14
CA PHE A 98 10.98 8.27 5.82
C PHE A 98 9.87 9.33 5.89
N LYS A 99 10.16 10.55 5.43
CA LYS A 99 9.22 11.69 5.47
C LYS A 99 8.71 12.13 4.11
N ASN A 100 9.36 11.72 3.01
CA ASN A 100 9.00 12.11 1.65
C ASN A 100 7.88 11.22 1.09
N SER A 101 6.79 11.05 1.84
CA SER A 101 5.67 10.21 1.46
C SER A 101 4.34 10.93 1.61
N SER A 102 3.41 10.70 0.67
CA SER A 102 2.05 11.23 0.72
C SER A 102 1.02 10.13 0.43
N ALA A 103 -0.15 10.23 1.06
CA ALA A 103 -1.32 9.44 0.72
C ALA A 103 -2.14 10.14 -0.37
N TYR A 104 -2.46 9.41 -1.44
CA TYR A 104 -3.46 9.85 -2.40
C TYR A 104 -4.63 8.87 -2.41
N VAL A 105 -5.76 9.33 -1.88
CA VAL A 105 -7.04 8.64 -2.01
C VAL A 105 -7.70 9.16 -3.29
N ILE A 106 -7.58 8.41 -4.38
CA ILE A 106 -8.44 8.65 -5.54
C ILE A 106 -9.78 7.98 -5.23
N PHE A 107 -10.82 8.79 -5.01
CA PHE A 107 -12.20 8.32 -5.10
C PHE A 107 -12.51 8.04 -6.56
N LEU A 108 -12.04 6.90 -7.08
CA LEU A 108 -12.67 6.33 -8.26
C LEU A 108 -14.01 5.78 -7.77
N SER A 109 -15.05 6.62 -7.88
CA SER A 109 -16.43 6.16 -7.93
C SER A 109 -16.51 5.17 -9.09
N ALA A 110 -16.38 3.88 -8.76
CA ALA A 110 -16.78 2.78 -9.63
C ALA A 110 -18.31 2.66 -9.59
#